data_AF-A0AA38II68-F1
#
_entry.id   AF-A0AA38II68-F1
#
_cell.length_a   1.000
_cell.length_b   1.000
_cell.length_c   1.000
_cell.angle_alpha   90.00
_cell.angle_beta   90.00
_cell.angle_gamma   90.00
#
_symmetry.space_group_name_H-M   'P 1'
#
loop_
_entity.id
_entity.type
_entity.pdbx_description
1 polymer ?
#
loop_
_entity_poly.entity_id
_entity_poly.type
_entity_poly.pdbx_seq_one_letter_code
_entity_poly.pdbx_strand_id
1 'polypeptide(L)'
;MEGKRLSSRAQDIVFNLIEHFALEKENGGPLISLNGIEQRVADVLSVTRRTVSKIKRKTRRASQSNKITAQSESTETKRPA
;
A
#
# COMPACT_ATOMS: atom_id res chain seq x y z
N MET A 1 25.53 1.72 -2.60
CA MET A 1 24.20 1.94 -2.00
C MET A 1 24.00 0.85 -0.96
N GLU A 2 24.11 1.14 0.34
CA GLU A 2 23.76 0.14 1.36
C GLU A 2 22.24 -0.02 1.41
N GLY A 3 21.76 -1.26 1.28
CA GLY A 3 20.35 -1.57 1.37
C GLY A 3 19.84 -1.44 2.81
N LYS A 4 18.66 -0.84 3.00
CA LYS A 4 18.00 -0.77 4.31
C LYS A 4 17.65 -2.19 4.78
N ARG A 5 18.08 -2.56 6.00
CA ARG A 5 17.67 -3.82 6.63
C ARG A 5 16.14 -3.85 6.83
N LEU A 6 15.51 -4.89 6.33
CA LEU A 6 14.07 -5.13 6.48
C LEU A 6 13.79 -5.86 7.79
N SER A 7 12.65 -5.57 8.42
CA SER A 7 12.12 -6.41 9.50
C SER A 7 11.70 -7.78 8.97
N SER A 8 11.60 -8.81 9.83
CA SER A 8 11.23 -10.17 9.38
C SER A 8 9.92 -10.17 8.58
N ARG A 9 8.90 -9.48 9.08
CA ARG A 9 7.62 -9.34 8.38
C ARG A 9 7.75 -8.71 6.99
N ALA A 10 8.65 -7.76 6.81
CA ALA A 10 8.89 -7.16 5.49
C ALA A 10 9.68 -8.12 4.57
N GLN A 11 10.56 -8.96 5.13
CA GLN A 11 11.24 -10.01 4.38
C GLN A 11 10.25 -11.08 3.89
N ASP A 12 9.30 -11.50 4.73
CA ASP A 12 8.24 -12.46 4.35
C ASP A 12 7.40 -11.93 3.17
N ILE A 13 7.03 -10.64 3.21
CA ILE A 13 6.30 -10.00 2.12
C ILE A 13 7.10 -10.02 0.82
N VAL A 14 8.41 -9.73 0.90
CA VAL A 14 9.29 -9.76 -0.27
C VAL A 14 9.40 -11.18 -0.83
N PHE A 15 9.52 -12.19 0.03
CA PHE A 15 9.55 -13.59 -0.38
C PHE A 15 8.28 -13.99 -1.13
N ASN A 16 7.10 -13.70 -0.59
CA ASN A 16 5.82 -14.02 -1.25
C ASN A 16 5.66 -13.31 -2.60
N LEU A 17 6.16 -12.07 -2.73
CA LEU A 17 6.16 -11.35 -4.00
C LEU A 17 7.04 -12.05 -5.04
N ILE A 18 8.22 -12.52 -4.63
CA ILE A 18 9.14 -13.25 -5.52
C ILE A 18 8.47 -14.52 -6.03
N GLU A 19 7.86 -15.32 -5.15
CA GLU A 19 7.15 -16.54 -5.55
C GLU A 19 6.01 -16.24 -6.52
N HIS A 20 5.20 -15.22 -6.22
CA HIS A 20 4.08 -14.85 -7.09
C HIS A 20 4.55 -14.44 -8.49
N PHE A 21 5.60 -13.64 -8.61
CA PHE A 21 6.13 -13.24 -9.91
C PHE A 21 6.87 -14.36 -10.64
N ALA A 22 7.48 -15.30 -9.92
CA ALA A 22 8.03 -16.50 -10.52
C ALA A 22 6.92 -17.34 -11.20
N LEU A 23 5.79 -17.50 -10.52
CA LEU A 23 4.62 -18.18 -11.09
C LEU A 23 4.03 -17.42 -12.29
N GLU A 24 3.95 -16.09 -12.24
CA GLU A 24 3.51 -15.29 -13.42
C GLU A 24 4.46 -15.47 -14.62
N LYS A 25 5.76 -15.54 -14.36
CA LYS A 25 6.76 -15.81 -15.40
C LYS A 25 6.58 -17.20 -16.00
N GLU A 26 6.40 -18.22 -15.17
CA GLU A 26 6.14 -19.60 -15.61
C GLU A 26 4.83 -19.72 -16.40
N ASN A 27 3.81 -18.96 -15.99
CA ASN A 27 2.50 -18.89 -16.66
C ASN A 27 2.51 -18.05 -17.95
N GLY A 28 3.62 -17.40 -18.29
CA GLY A 28 3.72 -16.54 -19.49
C GLY A 28 2.89 -15.25 -19.39
N GLY A 29 2.50 -14.84 -18.19
CA GLY A 29 1.70 -13.64 -17.96
C GLY A 29 1.03 -13.59 -16.59
N PRO A 30 0.32 -12.50 -16.28
CA PRO A 30 -0.31 -12.30 -14.98
C PRO A 30 -1.30 -13.43 -14.64
N LEU A 31 -1.16 -14.01 -13.44
CA LEU A 31 -2.08 -15.04 -12.92
C LEU A 31 -3.50 -14.48 -12.75
N ILE A 32 -3.57 -13.22 -12.32
CA ILE A 32 -4.80 -12.44 -12.25
C ILE A 32 -4.63 -11.22 -13.15
N SER A 33 -5.70 -10.86 -13.86
CA SER A 33 -5.76 -9.65 -14.68
C SER A 33 -5.25 -8.42 -13.93
N LEU A 34 -4.55 -7.54 -14.64
CA LEU A 34 -4.08 -6.25 -14.12
C LEU A 34 -5.22 -5.36 -13.61
N ASN A 35 -6.46 -5.60 -14.05
CA ASN A 35 -7.64 -4.90 -13.54
C ASN A 35 -8.06 -5.40 -12.14
N GLY A 36 -7.61 -6.59 -11.73
CA GLY A 36 -7.87 -7.23 -10.45
C GLY A 36 -6.83 -6.94 -9.37
N ILE A 37 -6.28 -5.71 -9.31
CA ILE A 37 -5.16 -5.32 -8.43
C ILE A 37 -5.41 -5.70 -6.96
N GLU A 38 -6.61 -5.44 -6.43
CA GLU A 38 -6.92 -5.77 -5.03
C GLU A 38 -6.91 -7.28 -4.77
N GLN A 39 -7.26 -8.08 -5.77
CA GLN A 39 -7.20 -9.54 -5.67
C GLN A 39 -5.75 -10.04 -5.77
N ARG A 40 -4.93 -9.45 -6.63
CA ARG A 40 -3.48 -9.76 -6.70
C ARG A 40 -2.79 -9.51 -5.36
N VAL A 41 -3.04 -8.35 -4.76
CA VAL A 41 -2.48 -8.01 -3.45
C VAL A 41 -2.99 -8.96 -2.36
N ALA A 42 -4.25 -9.36 -2.43
CA ALA A 42 -4.84 -10.32 -1.50
C ALA A 42 -4.13 -11.69 -1.57
N ASP A 43 -3.90 -12.19 -2.77
CA ASP A 43 -3.27 -13.49 -3.00
C ASP A 43 -1.79 -13.49 -2.55
N VAL A 44 -1.02 -12.48 -2.95
CA VAL A 44 0.41 -12.34 -2.55
C VAL A 44 0.55 -12.24 -1.03
N LEU A 45 -0.29 -11.45 -0.38
CA LEU A 45 -0.19 -11.21 1.06
C LEU A 45 -0.95 -12.25 1.89
N SER A 46 -1.56 -13.25 1.25
CA SER A 46 -2.39 -14.28 1.91
C SER A 46 -3.45 -13.67 2.83
N VAL A 47 -4.15 -12.65 2.34
CA VAL A 47 -5.24 -11.98 3.05
C VAL A 47 -6.49 -11.93 2.19
N THR A 48 -7.65 -11.64 2.79
CA THR A 48 -8.87 -11.47 1.99
C THR A 48 -8.84 -10.17 1.20
N ARG A 49 -9.45 -10.16 0.01
CA ARG A 49 -9.73 -8.93 -0.75
C ARG A 49 -10.45 -7.88 0.11
N ARG A 50 -11.35 -8.30 1.00
CA ARG A 50 -12.05 -7.41 1.95
C ARG A 50 -11.07 -6.69 2.89
N THR A 51 -10.04 -7.38 3.36
CA THR A 51 -8.96 -6.80 4.17
C THR A 51 -8.20 -5.74 3.37
N VAL A 52 -7.83 -6.04 2.13
CA VAL A 52 -7.16 -5.09 1.22
C VAL A 52 -8.02 -3.85 1.00
N SER A 53 -9.30 -4.01 0.63
CA SER A 53 -10.21 -2.87 0.43
C SER A 53 -10.40 -2.06 1.73
N LYS A 54 -10.43 -2.71 2.90
CA LYS A 54 -10.52 -2.03 4.20
C LYS A 54 -9.26 -1.20 4.49
N ILE A 55 -8.07 -1.75 4.25
CA ILE A 55 -6.79 -1.04 4.40
C ILE A 55 -6.74 0.16 3.45
N LYS A 56 -7.04 -0.05 2.16
CA LYS A 56 -7.08 1.02 1.15
C LYS A 56 -7.98 2.18 1.58
N ARG A 57 -9.19 1.89 2.07
CA ARG A 57 -10.11 2.91 2.61
C ARG A 57 -9.55 3.61 3.85
N LYS A 58 -8.96 2.86 4.78
CA LYS A 58 -8.37 3.41 6.02
C LYS A 58 -7.21 4.36 5.71
N THR A 59 -6.29 3.96 4.85
CA THR A 59 -5.13 4.78 4.46
C THR A 59 -5.56 6.05 3.73
N ARG A 60 -6.52 5.98 2.81
CA ARG A 60 -7.06 7.17 2.13
C ARG A 60 -7.61 8.20 3.13
N ARG A 61 -8.34 7.77 4.16
CA ARG A 61 -8.85 8.66 5.22
C ARG A 61 -7.73 9.27 6.05
N ALA A 62 -6.71 8.49 6.42
CA ALA A 62 -5.55 9.01 7.14
C ALA A 62 -4.79 10.07 6.31
N SER A 63 -4.58 9.82 5.02
CA SER A 63 -3.94 10.78 4.12
C SER A 63 -4.77 12.05 3.88
N GLN A 64 -6.10 11.95 3.92
CA GLN A 64 -6.99 13.12 3.85
C GLN A 64 -7.02 13.91 5.16
N SER A 65 -7.01 13.23 6.32
CA SER A 65 -6.93 13.88 7.63
C SER A 65 -5.63 14.68 7.79
N ASN A 66 -4.50 14.13 7.34
CA ASN A 66 -3.21 14.84 7.38
C ASN A 66 -3.16 16.06 6.45
N LYS A 67 -3.96 16.12 5.39
CA LYS A 67 -4.07 17.31 4.52
C LYS A 67 -4.89 18.43 5.16
N ILE A 68 -5.89 18.09 5.98
CA ILE A 68 -6.73 19.09 6.68
C ILE A 68 -5.91 19.77 7.78
N THR A 69 -5.15 19.01 8.57
CA THR A 69 -4.30 19.56 9.65
C THR A 69 -3.18 20.45 9.10
N ALA A 70 -2.57 20.09 7.96
CA ALA A 70 -1.51 20.89 7.34
C ALA A 70 -1.99 22.22 6.71
N GLN A 71 -3.28 22.37 6.40
CA GLN A 71 -3.85 23.63 5.89
C GLN A 71 -4.30 24.59 6.98
N SER A 72 -4.64 24.08 8.18
CA SER A 72 -5.10 24.90 9.31
C SER A 72 -3.98 25.66 10.05
N GLU A 73 -2.70 25.34 9.82
CA GLU A 73 -1.57 26.09 10.43
C GLU A 73 -1.09 27.28 9.58
N SER A 74 -1.63 27.50 8.37
CA SER A 74 -1.14 28.54 7.44
C SER A 74 -1.99 29.82 7.41
N THR A 75 -3.07 29.93 8.19
CA THR A 75 -3.94 31.12 8.18
C THR A 75 -4.27 31.61 9.59
N GLU A 76 -3.25 31.88 10.42
CA GLU A 76 -3.47 32.67 11.63
C GLU A 76 -2.28 33.59 11.93
N THR A 77 -2.11 34.68 11.17
CA THR A 77 -1.54 35.91 11.73
C THR A 77 -1.90 37.16 10.92
N LYS A 78 -2.96 37.87 11.33
CA LYS A 78 -2.93 39.34 11.54
C LYS A 78 -4.28 39.82 12.09
N ARG A 79 -4.32 40.08 13.39
CA ARG A 79 -5.30 40.97 14.02
C ARG A 79 -5.22 42.36 13.35
N PRO A 80 -6.35 43.00 12.99
CA PRO A 80 -6.33 44.44 12.76
C PRO A 80 -6.23 45.19 14.10
N ALA A 81 -5.43 46.26 14.10
CA ALA A 81 -5.36 47.25 15.17
C ALA A 81 -6.40 48.35 14.93
#